data_AF-A0A3N6E8H7-F1
#
_entry.id   AF-A0A3N6E8H7-F1
#
_cell.length_a   1.000
_cell.length_b   1.000
_cell.length_c   1.000
_cell.angle_alpha   90.00
_cell.angle_beta   90.00
_cell.angle_gamma   90.00
#
_symmetry.space_group_name_H-M   'P 1'
#
loop_
_entity.id
_entity.type
_entity.pdbx_description
1 polymer ?
#
loop_
_entity_poly.entity_id
_entity_poly.type
_entity_poly.pdbx_seq_one_letter_code
_entity_poly.pdbx_strand_id
1 'polypeptide(L)'
;MSRWIIVATAVDAESAGVRTLADLECDEKEAAEELLDMVNTYEGGVSEVARREVFAFTERSYLVRISGHKSQAEHFIRMAELVSDTDRSPEETAASPEAGSPGSAPWFAPAPVADVEPLLPAGLEMVEPYGGGTGFRFKIRNVTIDGHDDVAFVRGGGSHEVRFDLLHDCSECGNAINQVIVGLAGEDRAQASVWNGKQRSGGELKVVNPGTSVAAAAEDNPGPAEWVNVSCDIVVPDEPGTYSIRARYSQAYQGRVMTAEGREVPQSESQDALGWWKVDRPDGPGPESTIGTIVVEP
;
A
#
# COMPACT_ATOMS: atom_id res chain seq x y z
N MET A 1 -21.86 -7.91 -15.89
CA MET A 1 -21.99 -7.86 -14.42
C MET A 1 -20.59 -7.81 -13.88
N SER A 2 -20.36 -6.97 -12.87
CA SER A 2 -19.04 -6.89 -12.23
C SER A 2 -18.84 -8.15 -11.37
N ARG A 3 -17.58 -8.48 -11.12
CA ARG A 3 -17.22 -9.55 -10.20
C ARG A 3 -16.66 -8.92 -8.94
N TRP A 4 -17.24 -9.26 -7.80
CA TRP A 4 -16.90 -8.68 -6.50
C TRP A 4 -16.36 -9.77 -5.59
N ILE A 5 -15.31 -9.43 -4.86
CA ILE A 5 -14.68 -10.32 -3.89
C ILE A 5 -14.81 -9.69 -2.51
N ILE A 6 -15.34 -10.44 -1.56
CA ILE A 6 -15.34 -10.07 -0.15
C ILE A 6 -14.27 -10.89 0.53
N VAL A 7 -13.33 -10.22 1.20
CA VAL A 7 -12.26 -10.89 1.95
C VAL A 7 -12.28 -10.51 3.41
N ALA A 8 -11.90 -11.47 4.25
CA ALA A 8 -11.44 -11.21 5.61
C ALA A 8 -9.93 -11.33 5.64
N THR A 9 -9.25 -10.26 6.05
CA THR A 9 -7.83 -10.29 6.38
C THR A 9 -7.72 -10.39 7.90
N ALA A 10 -7.15 -11.49 8.41
CA ALA A 10 -6.81 -11.58 9.82
C ALA A 10 -5.82 -10.45 10.16
N VAL A 11 -6.09 -9.74 11.25
CA VAL A 11 -5.22 -8.65 11.73
C VAL A 11 -4.02 -9.23 12.50
N ASP A 12 -4.00 -10.54 12.77
CA ASP A 12 -2.96 -11.24 13.52
C ASP A 12 -2.28 -12.36 12.69
N ALA A 13 -0.95 -12.45 12.86
CA ALA A 13 0.05 -13.36 12.27
C ALA A 13 0.74 -12.97 10.93
N GLU A 14 2.07 -13.16 10.94
CA GLU A 14 3.10 -12.98 9.89
C GLU A 14 2.84 -13.65 8.53
N SER A 15 1.73 -14.35 8.40
CA SER A 15 1.09 -14.69 7.14
C SER A 15 -0.36 -14.26 7.26
N ALA A 16 -0.66 -12.98 6.97
CA ALA A 16 -2.02 -12.47 7.02
C ALA A 16 -2.85 -13.31 6.05
N GLY A 17 -3.55 -14.30 6.59
CA GLY A 17 -4.39 -15.18 5.81
C GLY A 17 -5.53 -14.33 5.28
N VAL A 18 -5.42 -13.92 4.02
CA VAL A 18 -6.55 -13.36 3.30
C VAL A 18 -7.44 -14.54 2.97
N ARG A 19 -8.64 -14.52 3.55
CA ARG A 19 -9.67 -15.50 3.26
C ARG A 19 -10.73 -14.83 2.41
N THR A 20 -10.93 -15.35 1.21
CA THR A 20 -12.12 -15.05 0.42
C THR A 20 -13.34 -15.59 1.16
N LEU A 21 -14.23 -14.68 1.55
CA LEU A 21 -15.53 -15.00 2.14
C LEU A 21 -16.58 -15.21 1.06
N ALA A 22 -16.51 -14.40 0.00
CA ALA A 22 -17.42 -14.44 -1.14
C ALA A 22 -16.71 -14.08 -2.44
N ASP A 23 -17.19 -14.68 -3.52
CA ASP A 23 -16.91 -14.34 -4.91
C ASP A 23 -18.26 -14.25 -5.61
N LEU A 24 -18.62 -13.05 -6.05
CA LEU A 24 -19.98 -12.67 -6.45
C LEU A 24 -19.98 -12.12 -7.86
N GLU A 25 -20.85 -12.61 -8.72
CA GLU A 25 -21.17 -11.98 -10.01
C GLU A 25 -22.50 -11.23 -9.88
N CYS A 26 -22.43 -9.97 -9.45
CA CYS A 26 -23.60 -9.15 -9.19
C CYS A 26 -23.32 -7.66 -9.42
N ASP A 27 -24.31 -6.80 -9.16
CA ASP A 27 -24.05 -5.37 -9.07
C ASP A 27 -23.47 -4.98 -7.70
N GLU A 28 -22.93 -3.76 -7.61
CA GLU A 28 -22.30 -3.25 -6.39
C GLU A 28 -23.24 -3.27 -5.18
N LYS A 29 -24.52 -2.99 -5.40
CA LYS A 29 -25.50 -2.87 -4.32
C LYS A 29 -25.76 -4.24 -3.70
N GLU A 30 -25.96 -5.25 -4.54
CA GLU A 30 -26.10 -6.64 -4.10
C GLU A 30 -24.84 -7.12 -3.38
N ALA A 31 -23.64 -6.77 -3.88
CA ALA A 31 -22.38 -7.11 -3.23
C ALA A 31 -22.22 -6.43 -1.85
N ALA A 32 -22.65 -5.17 -1.72
CA ALA A 32 -22.60 -4.43 -0.45
C ALA A 32 -23.61 -4.97 0.58
N GLU A 33 -24.79 -5.43 0.14
CA GLU A 33 -25.76 -6.12 0.99
C GLU A 33 -25.17 -7.44 1.54
N GLU A 34 -24.50 -8.22 0.68
CA GLU A 34 -23.81 -9.45 1.08
C GLU A 34 -22.64 -9.17 2.04
N LEU A 35 -21.84 -8.11 1.80
CA LEU A 35 -20.78 -7.67 2.70
C LEU A 35 -21.32 -7.39 4.10
N LEU A 36 -22.43 -6.66 4.20
CA LEU A 36 -23.06 -6.35 5.48
C LEU A 36 -23.55 -7.62 6.20
N ASP A 37 -24.13 -8.59 5.48
CA ASP A 37 -24.53 -9.86 6.07
C ASP A 37 -23.31 -10.63 6.61
N MET A 38 -22.25 -10.72 5.80
CA MET A 38 -21.01 -11.39 6.19
C MET A 38 -20.35 -10.74 7.40
N VAL A 39 -20.24 -9.41 7.44
CA VAL A 39 -19.69 -8.67 8.58
C VAL A 39 -20.46 -8.94 9.86
N ASN A 40 -21.79 -9.05 9.76
CA ASN A 40 -22.66 -9.30 10.90
C ASN A 40 -22.68 -10.76 11.36
N THR A 41 -22.30 -11.71 10.50
CA THR A 41 -22.31 -13.15 10.80
C THR A 41 -20.92 -13.75 11.03
N TYR A 42 -19.84 -13.07 10.61
CA TYR A 42 -18.47 -13.57 10.66
C TYR A 42 -18.02 -13.93 12.09
N GLU A 43 -17.46 -15.13 12.26
CA GLU A 43 -17.07 -15.69 13.57
C GLU A 43 -15.55 -15.78 13.79
N GLY A 44 -14.74 -15.54 12.75
CA GLY A 44 -13.28 -15.45 12.87
C GLY A 44 -12.58 -16.67 13.47
N GLY A 45 -13.22 -17.84 13.45
CA GLY A 45 -12.67 -19.08 14.01
C GLY A 45 -12.72 -19.18 15.54
N VAL A 46 -13.44 -18.29 16.23
CA VAL A 46 -13.59 -18.32 17.69
C VAL A 46 -14.71 -19.28 18.08
N SER A 47 -14.40 -20.29 18.90
CA SER A 47 -15.34 -21.38 19.23
C SER A 47 -16.53 -20.97 20.12
N GLU A 48 -16.44 -19.85 20.83
CA GLU A 48 -17.50 -19.31 21.69
C GLU A 48 -17.48 -17.78 21.65
N VAL A 49 -18.22 -17.18 20.71
CA VAL A 49 -18.32 -15.72 20.58
C VAL A 49 -19.10 -15.15 21.75
N ALA A 50 -18.42 -14.39 22.61
CA ALA A 50 -19.05 -13.69 23.74
C ALA A 50 -19.48 -12.27 23.36
N ARG A 51 -18.71 -11.61 22.48
CA ARG A 51 -18.99 -10.25 22.00
C ARG A 51 -18.48 -10.08 20.58
N ARG A 52 -19.29 -9.46 19.73
CA ARG A 52 -18.93 -8.98 18.39
C ARG A 52 -19.03 -7.46 18.37
N GLU A 53 -18.00 -6.81 17.86
CA GLU A 53 -17.99 -5.37 17.62
C GLU A 53 -17.65 -5.14 16.15
N VAL A 54 -18.51 -4.37 15.48
CA VAL A 54 -18.35 -4.02 14.07
C VAL A 54 -18.05 -2.53 14.01
N PHE A 55 -16.92 -2.18 13.40
CA PHE A 55 -16.52 -0.81 13.15
C PHE A 55 -16.54 -0.57 11.65
N ALA A 56 -17.51 0.21 11.18
CA ALA A 56 -17.57 0.62 9.78
C ALA A 56 -16.51 1.69 9.50
N PHE A 57 -15.76 1.54 8.41
CA PHE A 57 -14.81 2.56 7.94
C PHE A 57 -15.30 3.21 6.65
N THR A 58 -15.72 2.37 5.69
CA THR A 58 -16.36 2.81 4.45
C THR A 58 -17.63 1.99 4.22
N GLU A 59 -18.39 2.32 3.18
CA GLU A 59 -19.52 1.49 2.74
C GLU A 59 -19.06 0.08 2.32
N ARG A 60 -17.77 -0.10 2.03
CA ARG A 60 -17.15 -1.33 1.51
C ARG A 60 -16.15 -1.98 2.46
N SER A 61 -15.93 -1.46 3.67
CA SER A 61 -14.94 -2.01 4.60
C SER A 61 -15.29 -1.84 6.08
N TYR A 62 -15.02 -2.90 6.85
CA TYR A 62 -15.41 -3.05 8.25
C TYR A 62 -14.32 -3.78 9.03
N LEU A 63 -14.03 -3.35 10.25
CA LEU A 63 -13.27 -4.15 11.21
C LEU A 63 -14.27 -4.92 12.06
N VAL A 64 -14.09 -6.23 12.10
CA VAL A 64 -14.85 -7.11 12.97
C VAL A 64 -13.94 -7.60 14.07
N ARG A 65 -14.21 -7.16 15.29
CA ARG A 65 -13.58 -7.65 16.51
C ARG A 65 -14.49 -8.66 17.17
N ILE A 66 -13.95 -9.85 17.41
CA ILE A 66 -14.67 -10.97 17.99
C ILE A 66 -13.93 -11.38 19.26
N SER A 67 -14.59 -11.21 20.41
CA SER A 67 -14.06 -11.62 21.70
C SER A 67 -14.79 -12.88 22.15
N GLY A 68 -14.04 -13.94 22.40
CA GLY A 68 -14.49 -15.13 23.11
C GLY A 68 -14.03 -15.12 24.57
N HIS A 69 -14.31 -16.20 25.29
CA HIS A 69 -14.00 -16.31 26.72
C HIS A 69 -12.48 -16.26 27.04
N LYS A 70 -11.61 -16.59 26.08
CA LYS A 70 -10.14 -16.59 26.25
C LYS A 70 -9.35 -16.10 25.03
N SER A 71 -10.02 -15.65 23.98
CA SER A 71 -9.37 -15.24 22.74
C SER A 71 -10.07 -14.01 22.19
N GLN A 72 -9.29 -13.19 21.48
CA GLN A 72 -9.79 -12.10 20.68
C GLN A 72 -9.23 -12.30 19.27
N ALA A 73 -10.08 -12.12 18.27
CA ALA A 73 -9.68 -12.13 16.89
C ALA A 73 -10.20 -10.86 16.22
N GLU A 74 -9.35 -10.23 15.43
CA GLU A 74 -9.69 -9.04 14.66
C GLU A 74 -9.50 -9.36 13.19
N HIS A 75 -10.51 -8.99 12.39
CA HIS A 75 -10.48 -9.20 10.95
C HIS A 75 -10.95 -7.95 10.24
N PHE A 76 -10.18 -7.55 9.24
CA PHE A 76 -10.58 -6.50 8.32
C PHE A 76 -11.36 -7.14 7.17
N ILE A 77 -12.66 -6.87 7.09
CA ILE A 77 -13.53 -7.39 6.05
C ILE A 77 -13.79 -6.28 5.04
N ARG A 78 -13.49 -6.55 3.77
CA ARG A 78 -13.58 -5.57 2.69
C ARG A 78 -14.09 -6.19 1.41
N MET A 79 -14.81 -5.40 0.63
CA MET A 79 -15.27 -5.73 -0.70
C MET A 79 -14.43 -4.97 -1.74
N ALA A 80 -14.00 -5.66 -2.79
CA ALA A 80 -13.33 -5.06 -3.93
C ALA A 80 -13.88 -5.63 -5.24
N GLU A 81 -13.81 -4.84 -6.31
CA GLU A 81 -14.11 -5.30 -7.66
C GLU A 81 -12.88 -6.06 -8.20
N LEU A 82 -13.10 -7.18 -8.88
CA LEU A 82 -12.04 -7.88 -9.60
C LEU A 82 -11.73 -7.11 -10.88
N VAL A 83 -10.51 -6.57 -10.95
CA VAL A 83 -10.09 -5.59 -11.96
C VAL A 83 -9.47 -6.22 -13.21
N SER A 84 -8.70 -7.30 -13.03
CA SER A 84 -7.91 -7.90 -14.11
C SER A 84 -7.96 -9.42 -14.08
N ASP A 85 -8.34 -10.00 -15.21
CA ASP A 85 -8.27 -11.42 -15.52
C ASP A 85 -7.10 -11.60 -16.49
N THR A 86 -5.93 -12.00 -16.00
CA THR A 86 -4.73 -12.14 -16.82
C THR A 86 -4.74 -13.38 -17.73
N ASP A 87 -5.85 -14.13 -17.88
CA ASP A 87 -5.92 -15.30 -18.78
C ASP A 87 -6.27 -14.99 -20.25
N ARG A 88 -6.09 -13.74 -20.72
CA ARG A 88 -6.29 -13.41 -22.13
C ARG A 88 -5.02 -12.99 -22.85
N SER A 89 -4.15 -13.97 -23.09
CA SER A 89 -3.18 -13.88 -24.18
C SER A 89 -3.78 -14.53 -25.44
N PRO A 90 -3.94 -13.80 -26.56
CA PRO A 90 -4.23 -14.43 -27.84
C PRO A 90 -2.95 -15.10 -28.39
N GLU A 91 -3.10 -16.35 -28.82
CA GLU A 91 -2.15 -17.17 -29.59
C GLU A 91 -1.01 -17.87 -28.85
N GLU A 92 -1.33 -19.12 -28.53
CA GLU A 92 -0.48 -20.31 -28.52
C GLU A 92 0.53 -20.34 -29.69
N THR A 93 1.84 -20.27 -29.43
CA THR A 93 2.83 -21.01 -30.23
C THR A 93 4.14 -21.28 -29.45
N ALA A 94 4.47 -22.57 -29.35
CA ALA A 94 5.80 -23.17 -29.15
C ALA A 94 6.33 -23.46 -27.72
N ALA A 95 6.03 -24.69 -27.30
CA ALA A 95 6.97 -25.75 -26.91
C ALA A 95 7.80 -25.64 -25.59
N SER A 96 7.44 -26.50 -24.63
CA SER A 96 8.33 -27.02 -23.57
C SER A 96 9.52 -27.80 -24.14
N PRO A 97 10.59 -28.03 -23.34
CA PRO A 97 10.62 -29.26 -22.54
C PRO A 97 11.28 -29.19 -21.14
N GLU A 98 10.72 -30.01 -20.24
CA GLU A 98 11.32 -30.93 -19.23
C GLU A 98 12.32 -30.46 -18.14
N ALA A 99 11.81 -30.57 -16.90
CA ALA A 99 12.26 -31.40 -15.76
C ALA A 99 13.70 -31.35 -15.20
N GLY A 100 13.80 -30.99 -13.91
CA GLY A 100 14.88 -31.38 -13.00
C GLY A 100 14.56 -31.02 -11.54
N SER A 101 14.56 -31.99 -10.64
CA SER A 101 14.46 -31.87 -9.17
C SER A 101 15.40 -32.91 -8.54
N PRO A 102 15.73 -32.89 -7.23
CA PRO A 102 15.76 -31.79 -6.25
C PRO A 102 17.12 -31.72 -5.48
N GLY A 103 17.40 -30.60 -4.81
CA GLY A 103 18.62 -30.42 -4.01
C GLY A 103 18.33 -29.87 -2.61
N SER A 104 18.53 -30.74 -1.61
CA SER A 104 18.61 -30.59 -0.15
C SER A 104 18.81 -29.18 0.46
N ALA A 105 17.96 -28.83 1.45
CA ALA A 105 18.19 -27.74 2.39
C ALA A 105 18.24 -28.26 3.85
N PRO A 106 19.15 -27.78 4.72
CA PRO A 106 19.10 -28.04 6.15
C PRO A 106 18.46 -26.87 6.94
N TRP A 107 17.54 -27.25 7.84
CA TRP A 107 17.22 -26.70 9.16
C TRP A 107 17.67 -25.26 9.51
N PHE A 108 16.70 -24.37 9.77
CA PHE A 108 16.86 -23.20 10.63
C PHE A 108 15.76 -23.13 11.70
N ALA A 109 16.18 -22.77 12.91
CA ALA A 109 15.43 -22.64 14.15
C ALA A 109 14.60 -21.33 14.20
N PRO A 110 13.61 -21.18 15.11
CA PRO A 110 12.64 -20.09 15.09
C PRO A 110 13.23 -18.76 15.60
N ALA A 111 12.90 -17.66 14.92
CA ALA A 111 13.20 -16.29 15.34
C ALA A 111 12.06 -15.71 16.22
N PRO A 112 12.33 -14.67 17.04
CA PRO A 112 11.51 -14.32 18.19
C PRO A 112 10.35 -13.38 17.85
N VAL A 113 9.28 -13.58 18.64
CA VAL A 113 8.01 -12.86 18.73
C VAL A 113 8.20 -11.34 18.79
N ALA A 114 7.54 -10.59 17.90
CA ALA A 114 7.43 -9.13 17.95
C ALA A 114 5.95 -8.72 17.87
N ASP A 115 5.60 -7.69 18.64
CA ASP A 115 4.26 -7.23 18.97
C ASP A 115 3.39 -6.83 17.76
N VAL A 116 2.08 -7.10 17.86
CA VAL A 116 1.04 -7.03 16.82
C VAL A 116 0.44 -5.61 16.72
N GLU A 117 0.44 -4.96 15.54
CA GLU A 117 -0.15 -3.63 15.32
C GLU A 117 -0.82 -3.41 13.93
N PRO A 118 -1.80 -2.48 13.84
CA PRO A 118 -2.95 -2.56 12.95
C PRO A 118 -2.72 -2.04 11.53
N LEU A 119 -3.38 -2.69 10.57
CA LEU A 119 -3.53 -2.25 9.18
C LEU A 119 -4.43 -1.01 9.10
N LEU A 120 -3.96 0.07 8.45
CA LEU A 120 -4.78 1.26 8.20
C LEU A 120 -5.89 0.93 7.18
N PRO A 121 -7.16 1.34 7.43
CA PRO A 121 -8.29 1.12 6.54
C PRO A 121 -8.21 1.92 5.23
N ALA A 122 -8.73 1.32 4.17
CA ALA A 122 -9.19 1.99 2.96
C ALA A 122 -10.04 3.24 3.28
N GLY A 123 -9.72 4.38 2.68
CA GLY A 123 -10.44 5.65 2.87
C GLY A 123 -9.95 6.53 4.02
N LEU A 124 -8.96 6.10 4.80
CA LEU A 124 -8.32 6.92 5.83
C LEU A 124 -7.09 7.64 5.27
N GLU A 125 -7.03 8.94 5.57
CA GLU A 125 -5.85 9.75 5.34
C GLU A 125 -4.67 9.13 6.12
N MET A 126 -3.68 8.57 5.44
CA MET A 126 -2.41 8.21 6.07
C MET A 126 -1.71 9.51 6.48
N VAL A 127 -1.26 9.59 7.72
CA VAL A 127 -0.58 10.78 8.27
C VAL A 127 0.76 10.35 8.81
N GLU A 128 1.85 10.87 8.24
CA GLU A 128 3.19 10.75 8.85
C GLU A 128 3.39 11.95 9.80
N PRO A 129 3.42 11.74 11.13
CA PRO A 129 3.63 12.85 12.07
C PRO A 129 5.06 13.38 12.00
N TYR A 130 5.25 14.65 12.38
CA TYR A 130 6.58 15.17 12.65
C TYR A 130 7.01 14.80 14.08
N GLY A 131 8.10 14.04 14.23
CA GLY A 131 8.55 13.45 15.50
C GLY A 131 9.00 14.41 16.62
N GLY A 132 8.61 15.68 16.58
CA GLY A 132 8.95 16.68 17.60
C GLY A 132 7.95 17.85 17.74
N GLY A 133 6.79 17.80 17.06
CA GLY A 133 5.84 18.92 16.99
C GLY A 133 4.37 18.46 16.90
N THR A 134 3.46 19.40 16.63
CA THR A 134 2.02 19.12 16.42
C THR A 134 1.63 19.00 14.94
N GLY A 135 2.59 19.19 14.04
CA GLY A 135 2.42 19.08 12.59
C GLY A 135 2.64 17.66 12.05
N PHE A 136 2.49 17.53 10.74
CA PHE A 136 2.74 16.30 9.99
C PHE A 136 3.79 16.57 8.91
N ARG A 137 4.49 15.53 8.48
CA ARG A 137 5.41 15.61 7.34
C ARG A 137 4.63 15.58 6.03
N PHE A 138 3.83 14.54 5.86
CA PHE A 138 2.95 14.37 4.71
C PHE A 138 1.69 13.60 5.06
N LYS A 139 0.71 13.69 4.16
CA LYS A 139 -0.55 12.95 4.21
C LYS A 139 -0.85 12.33 2.85
N ILE A 140 -1.46 11.15 2.85
CA ILE A 140 -1.91 10.46 1.63
C ILE A 140 -3.39 10.11 1.77
N ARG A 141 -4.16 10.28 0.70
CA ARG A 141 -5.57 9.85 0.60
C ARG A 141 -5.95 9.49 -0.84
N ASN A 142 -7.19 9.03 -1.04
CA ASN A 142 -7.75 8.74 -2.36
C ASN A 142 -6.83 7.82 -3.18
N VAL A 143 -6.32 6.77 -2.53
CA VAL A 143 -5.42 5.82 -3.18
C VAL A 143 -6.22 4.95 -4.13
N THR A 144 -5.68 4.74 -5.32
CA THR A 144 -6.23 3.84 -6.33
C THR A 144 -5.15 2.95 -6.89
N ILE A 145 -5.46 1.67 -7.09
CA ILE A 145 -4.57 0.69 -7.73
C ILE A 145 -5.19 0.30 -9.07
N ASP A 146 -4.45 0.50 -10.17
CA ASP A 146 -4.90 0.30 -11.55
C ASP A 146 -6.20 1.03 -11.90
N GLY A 147 -6.47 2.15 -11.21
CA GLY A 147 -7.68 2.97 -11.37
C GLY A 147 -8.89 2.52 -10.54
N HIS A 148 -8.73 1.53 -9.66
CA HIS A 148 -9.75 1.02 -8.75
C HIS A 148 -9.48 1.46 -7.31
N ASP A 149 -10.12 0.86 -6.30
CA ASP A 149 -9.87 1.21 -4.89
C ASP A 149 -8.41 0.93 -4.47
N ASP A 150 -8.09 1.20 -3.21
CA ASP A 150 -6.78 0.96 -2.60
C ASP A 150 -6.47 -0.53 -2.34
N VAL A 151 -7.35 -1.42 -2.83
CA VAL A 151 -7.22 -2.88 -2.75
C VAL A 151 -7.48 -3.48 -4.12
N ALA A 152 -6.52 -4.25 -4.63
CA ALA A 152 -6.63 -4.94 -5.91
C ALA A 152 -6.47 -6.45 -5.75
N PHE A 153 -7.27 -7.20 -6.50
CA PHE A 153 -7.16 -8.66 -6.67
C PHE A 153 -6.68 -8.97 -8.08
N VAL A 154 -5.64 -9.78 -8.18
CA VAL A 154 -4.93 -10.06 -9.44
C VAL A 154 -4.58 -11.54 -9.52
N ARG A 155 -4.62 -12.15 -10.71
CA ARG A 155 -4.25 -13.59 -10.89
C ARG A 155 -2.76 -13.85 -11.01
N GLY A 156 -1.96 -12.79 -11.08
CA GLY A 156 -0.51 -12.85 -11.18
C GLY A 156 0.07 -11.53 -10.73
N GLY A 157 1.36 -11.53 -10.46
CA GLY A 157 2.10 -10.32 -10.16
C GLY A 157 2.26 -9.46 -11.40
N GLY A 158 3.13 -8.47 -11.31
CA GLY A 158 3.40 -7.52 -12.38
C GLY A 158 3.47 -6.09 -11.87
N SER A 159 3.53 -5.17 -12.83
CA SER A 159 3.55 -3.74 -12.56
C SER A 159 2.12 -3.22 -12.41
N HIS A 160 1.84 -2.59 -11.28
CA HIS A 160 0.55 -1.98 -10.96
C HIS A 160 0.72 -0.48 -10.78
N GLU A 161 -0.16 0.29 -11.40
CA GLU A 161 -0.14 1.74 -11.27
C GLU A 161 -0.86 2.15 -9.98
N VAL A 162 -0.14 2.78 -9.07
CA VAL A 162 -0.70 3.33 -7.83
C VAL A 162 -0.81 4.83 -7.98
N ARG A 163 -2.02 5.37 -7.88
CA ARG A 163 -2.26 6.82 -7.80
C ARG A 163 -2.81 7.21 -6.44
N PHE A 164 -2.49 8.42 -5.98
CA PHE A 164 -3.03 8.96 -4.74
C PHE A 164 -2.88 10.47 -4.65
N ASP A 165 -3.67 11.09 -3.77
CA ASP A 165 -3.49 12.49 -3.40
C ASP A 165 -2.49 12.60 -2.26
N LEU A 166 -1.50 13.47 -2.42
CA LEU A 166 -0.46 13.77 -1.46
C LEU A 166 -0.57 15.21 -0.98
N LEU A 167 -0.49 15.43 0.33
CA LEU A 167 -0.29 16.75 0.93
C LEU A 167 0.97 16.74 1.78
N HIS A 168 2.00 17.45 1.33
CA HIS A 168 3.21 17.70 2.10
C HIS A 168 3.18 19.12 2.66
N ASP A 169 3.20 19.29 3.99
CA ASP A 169 3.17 20.60 4.68
C ASP A 169 4.05 20.61 5.94
N CYS A 170 5.34 20.39 5.75
CA CYS A 170 6.32 20.33 6.83
C CYS A 170 7.19 21.59 6.88
N SER A 171 6.71 22.66 7.52
CA SER A 171 7.50 23.88 7.76
C SER A 171 8.75 23.64 8.63
N GLU A 172 8.75 22.56 9.43
CA GLU A 172 9.82 22.20 10.37
C GLU A 172 10.88 21.27 9.75
N CYS A 173 10.67 20.79 8.52
CA CYS A 173 11.62 19.91 7.83
C CYS A 173 12.87 20.63 7.29
N GLY A 174 12.99 21.95 7.51
CA GLY A 174 14.15 22.74 7.09
C GLY A 174 14.30 22.85 5.56
N ASN A 175 15.48 23.23 5.09
CA ASN A 175 15.80 23.32 3.65
C ASN A 175 16.21 21.97 3.03
N ALA A 176 16.01 20.86 3.74
CA ALA A 176 16.31 19.54 3.23
C ALA A 176 15.39 19.22 2.03
N ILE A 177 15.93 18.50 1.06
CA ILE A 177 15.13 17.93 -0.02
C ILE A 177 14.39 16.73 0.58
N ASN A 178 13.08 16.88 0.70
CA ASN A 178 12.19 15.90 1.31
C ASN A 178 11.52 15.06 0.23
N GLN A 179 11.39 13.77 0.49
CA GLN A 179 10.79 12.83 -0.43
C GLN A 179 9.75 11.94 0.24
N VAL A 180 8.83 11.47 -0.58
CA VAL A 180 7.93 10.38 -0.24
C VAL A 180 8.27 9.22 -1.16
N ILE A 181 8.75 8.14 -0.57
CA ILE A 181 9.12 6.90 -1.26
C ILE A 181 8.05 5.85 -1.02
N VAL A 182 7.80 5.01 -2.03
CA VAL A 182 6.74 3.99 -2.04
C VAL A 182 7.34 2.64 -2.42
N GLY A 183 6.92 1.57 -1.76
CA GLY A 183 7.41 0.21 -2.01
C GLY A 183 6.58 -0.84 -1.29
N LEU A 184 6.96 -2.11 -1.46
CA LEU A 184 6.27 -3.20 -0.76
C LEU A 184 6.82 -3.41 0.65
N ALA A 185 5.94 -3.82 1.55
CA ALA A 185 6.32 -4.27 2.88
C ALA A 185 7.31 -5.44 2.79
N GLY A 186 8.35 -5.42 3.62
CA GLY A 186 9.37 -6.48 3.71
C GLY A 186 10.54 -6.33 2.74
N GLU A 187 10.40 -5.57 1.65
CA GLU A 187 11.49 -5.32 0.71
C GLU A 187 12.65 -4.54 1.37
N ASP A 188 13.86 -4.72 0.86
CA ASP A 188 15.05 -4.00 1.37
C ASP A 188 15.09 -2.52 0.97
N ARG A 189 14.35 -2.15 -0.09
CA ARG A 189 14.37 -0.82 -0.70
C ARG A 189 12.98 -0.46 -1.17
N ALA A 190 12.69 0.84 -1.24
CA ALA A 190 11.49 1.33 -1.92
C ALA A 190 11.62 1.11 -3.43
N GLN A 191 10.50 1.11 -4.13
CA GLN A 191 10.46 0.96 -5.59
C GLN A 191 10.36 2.30 -6.30
N ALA A 192 9.67 3.28 -5.71
CA ALA A 192 9.45 4.58 -6.32
C ALA A 192 9.70 5.75 -5.35
N SER A 193 9.97 6.92 -5.91
CA SER A 193 10.00 8.21 -5.20
C SER A 193 9.05 9.16 -5.92
N VAL A 194 7.94 9.53 -5.28
CA VAL A 194 6.81 10.26 -5.89
C VAL A 194 6.76 11.75 -5.55
N TRP A 195 7.60 12.17 -4.61
CA TRP A 195 7.69 13.56 -4.18
C TRP A 195 9.14 13.93 -4.02
N ASN A 196 9.48 15.14 -4.48
CA ASN A 196 10.81 15.68 -4.33
C ASN A 196 10.69 17.19 -4.12
N GLY A 197 10.82 17.62 -2.87
CA GLY A 197 11.82 18.66 -2.64
C GLY A 197 11.42 20.03 -2.10
N LYS A 198 10.30 20.21 -1.40
CA LYS A 198 10.13 21.35 -0.47
C LYS A 198 9.31 21.03 0.77
N GLN A 199 9.23 22.01 1.67
CA GLN A 199 8.39 21.99 2.86
C GLN A 199 6.90 21.93 2.51
N ARG A 200 6.47 22.42 1.35
CA ARG A 200 5.06 22.55 0.96
C ARG A 200 4.83 22.04 -0.46
N SER A 201 3.64 21.49 -0.71
CA SER A 201 3.20 20.93 -1.99
C SER A 201 2.33 21.90 -2.81
N GLY A 202 2.30 21.80 -4.14
CA GLY A 202 1.49 22.64 -5.03
C GLY A 202 2.28 23.79 -5.72
N GLY A 203 3.57 23.59 -5.98
CA GLY A 203 4.51 24.65 -6.38
C GLY A 203 4.99 24.54 -7.83
N GLU A 204 5.69 25.58 -8.30
CA GLU A 204 6.35 25.53 -9.62
C GLU A 204 7.64 24.71 -9.56
N LEU A 205 7.91 23.93 -10.61
CA LEU A 205 9.14 23.16 -10.76
C LEU A 205 10.38 24.08 -10.84
N LYS A 206 11.34 23.89 -9.93
CA LYS A 206 12.63 24.58 -9.91
C LYS A 206 13.77 23.61 -9.67
N VAL A 207 14.92 23.84 -10.31
CA VAL A 207 16.16 23.13 -9.96
C VAL A 207 16.66 23.67 -8.63
N VAL A 208 16.76 22.79 -7.62
CA VAL A 208 17.03 23.17 -6.22
C VAL A 208 18.45 22.88 -5.75
N ASN A 209 19.27 22.24 -6.57
CA ASN A 209 20.69 21.98 -6.30
C ASN A 209 21.60 22.45 -7.45
N PRO A 210 21.53 23.74 -7.85
CA PRO A 210 22.38 24.24 -8.91
C PRO A 210 23.87 24.03 -8.57
N GLY A 211 24.61 23.37 -9.47
CA GLY A 211 26.06 23.15 -9.34
C GLY A 211 26.49 21.80 -8.75
N THR A 212 25.57 20.88 -8.44
CA THR A 212 25.92 19.49 -8.12
C THR A 212 26.01 18.63 -9.38
N SER A 213 26.64 17.46 -9.28
CA SER A 213 26.78 16.50 -10.39
C SER A 213 25.46 15.92 -10.88
N VAL A 214 24.37 16.08 -10.13
CA VAL A 214 23.02 15.64 -10.47
C VAL A 214 22.07 16.82 -10.31
N ALA A 215 21.26 17.14 -11.32
CA ALA A 215 20.20 18.13 -11.20
C ALA A 215 18.99 17.51 -10.49
N ALA A 216 18.53 18.13 -9.41
CA ALA A 216 17.32 17.82 -8.68
C ALA A 216 16.35 18.97 -8.90
N ALA A 217 15.14 18.63 -9.34
CA ALA A 217 14.06 19.59 -9.39
C ALA A 217 13.09 19.35 -8.24
N ALA A 218 12.44 20.43 -7.80
CA ALA A 218 11.41 20.38 -6.78
C ALA A 218 10.32 21.38 -7.07
N GLU A 219 9.13 21.13 -6.55
CA GLU A 219 8.07 22.13 -6.49
C GLU A 219 8.37 23.18 -5.41
N ASP A 220 8.37 24.45 -5.77
CA ASP A 220 8.48 25.56 -4.83
C ASP A 220 7.12 26.25 -4.67
N ASN A 221 6.46 26.00 -3.54
CA ASN A 221 5.18 26.63 -3.21
C ASN A 221 5.36 27.66 -2.07
N PRO A 222 5.39 28.98 -2.38
CA PRO A 222 5.41 30.03 -1.36
C PRO A 222 4.06 30.23 -0.66
N GLY A 223 2.97 29.65 -1.20
CA GLY A 223 1.61 29.70 -0.67
C GLY A 223 1.31 28.59 0.34
N PRO A 224 0.03 28.41 0.74
CA PRO A 224 -0.41 27.25 1.51
C PRO A 224 -0.14 25.94 0.77
N ALA A 225 0.14 24.85 1.48
CA ALA A 225 0.27 23.54 0.86
C ALA A 225 -1.05 23.09 0.22
N GLU A 226 -0.95 22.44 -0.93
CA GLU A 226 -2.09 21.98 -1.72
C GLU A 226 -2.03 20.47 -1.93
N TRP A 227 -3.19 19.83 -2.03
CA TRP A 227 -3.25 18.42 -2.41
C TRP A 227 -2.84 18.27 -3.87
N VAL A 228 -1.84 17.44 -4.12
CA VAL A 228 -1.36 17.10 -5.47
C VAL A 228 -1.62 15.63 -5.75
N ASN A 229 -2.04 15.31 -6.98
CA ASN A 229 -2.21 13.93 -7.38
C ASN A 229 -0.88 13.38 -7.92
N VAL A 230 -0.46 12.22 -7.43
CA VAL A 230 0.80 11.57 -7.80
C VAL A 230 0.56 10.14 -8.25
N SER A 231 1.44 9.62 -9.10
CA SER A 231 1.41 8.24 -9.58
C SER A 231 2.79 7.59 -9.49
N CYS A 232 2.81 6.28 -9.27
CA CYS A 232 3.99 5.44 -9.46
C CYS A 232 3.60 4.01 -9.78
N ASP A 233 4.51 3.31 -10.44
CA ASP A 233 4.40 1.87 -10.64
C ASP A 233 4.99 1.12 -9.44
N ILE A 234 4.28 0.06 -8.99
CA ILE A 234 4.75 -0.90 -8.00
C ILE A 234 4.71 -2.30 -8.62
N VAL A 235 5.85 -2.98 -8.58
CA VAL A 235 6.01 -4.35 -9.06
C VAL A 235 5.74 -5.31 -7.91
N VAL A 236 4.71 -6.15 -8.10
CA VAL A 236 4.33 -7.24 -7.20
C VAL A 236 4.81 -8.56 -7.80
N PRO A 237 5.36 -9.49 -7.01
CA PRO A 237 5.83 -10.76 -7.56
C PRO A 237 4.66 -11.72 -7.84
N ASP A 238 4.91 -12.76 -8.64
CA ASP A 238 3.88 -13.70 -9.09
C ASP A 238 3.43 -14.71 -8.02
N GLU A 239 4.12 -14.79 -6.88
CA GLU A 239 3.70 -15.73 -5.85
C GLU A 239 2.33 -15.33 -5.26
N PRO A 240 1.40 -16.29 -5.07
CA PRO A 240 0.16 -16.01 -4.38
C PRO A 240 0.41 -15.49 -2.97
N GLY A 241 -0.24 -14.39 -2.62
CA GLY A 241 0.10 -13.68 -1.39
C GLY A 241 -0.59 -12.33 -1.25
N THR A 242 -0.34 -11.69 -0.12
CA THR A 242 -0.85 -10.34 0.18
C THR A 242 0.30 -9.39 0.32
N TYR A 243 0.33 -8.39 -0.55
CA TYR A 243 1.40 -7.43 -0.69
C TYR A 243 0.90 -6.06 -0.23
N SER A 244 1.42 -5.58 0.90
CA SER A 244 1.08 -4.25 1.41
C SER A 244 1.96 -3.20 0.75
N ILE A 245 1.35 -2.19 0.14
CA ILE A 245 2.03 -1.02 -0.41
C ILE A 245 2.18 -0.01 0.72
N ARG A 246 3.41 0.44 0.98
CA ARG A 246 3.71 1.40 2.03
C ARG A 246 4.31 2.68 1.46
N ALA A 247 4.12 3.79 2.17
CA ALA A 247 4.74 5.08 1.85
C ALA A 247 5.54 5.59 3.03
N ARG A 248 6.69 6.22 2.76
CA ARG A 248 7.59 6.69 3.79
C ARG A 248 8.24 8.02 3.41
N TYR A 249 8.51 8.84 4.42
CA TYR A 249 9.34 10.02 4.27
C TYR A 249 10.84 9.68 4.21
N SER A 250 11.56 10.26 3.25
CA SER A 250 13.01 10.14 3.05
C SER A 250 13.65 11.52 2.85
N GLN A 251 14.83 11.74 3.43
CA GLN A 251 15.60 12.97 3.27
C GLN A 251 16.71 12.76 2.23
N ALA A 252 16.30 12.55 0.98
CA ALA A 252 17.22 12.34 -0.14
C ALA A 252 17.09 13.43 -1.20
N TYR A 253 18.18 13.72 -1.90
CA TYR A 253 18.30 14.91 -2.76
C TYR A 253 17.81 14.71 -4.21
N GLN A 254 17.17 13.58 -4.57
CA GLN A 254 16.90 13.19 -5.97
C GLN A 254 15.73 12.16 -6.09
N GLY A 255 14.68 12.42 -6.88
CA GLY A 255 13.47 11.57 -7.02
C GLY A 255 12.53 12.04 -8.15
N ARG A 256 11.44 11.32 -8.48
CA ARG A 256 10.49 11.79 -9.52
C ARG A 256 9.76 13.04 -9.04
N VAL A 257 9.41 13.91 -9.99
CA VAL A 257 8.65 15.14 -9.73
C VAL A 257 7.38 15.11 -10.55
N MET A 258 6.25 15.37 -9.89
CA MET A 258 5.00 15.74 -10.55
C MET A 258 5.04 17.24 -10.87
N THR A 259 4.44 17.64 -11.98
CA THR A 259 4.21 19.07 -12.28
C THR A 259 2.80 19.46 -11.85
N ALA A 260 2.54 20.77 -11.71
CA ALA A 260 1.20 21.34 -11.49
C ALA A 260 0.14 20.89 -12.51
N GLU A 261 0.57 20.36 -13.67
CA GLU A 261 -0.30 19.82 -14.73
C GLU A 261 -0.35 18.28 -14.76
N GLY A 262 0.18 17.59 -13.75
CA GLY A 262 0.20 16.13 -13.67
C GLY A 262 1.14 15.45 -14.69
N ARG A 263 2.04 16.21 -15.33
CA ARG A 263 3.06 15.63 -16.22
C ARG A 263 4.23 15.13 -15.36
N GLU A 264 4.43 13.83 -15.34
CA GLU A 264 5.65 13.20 -14.83
C GLU A 264 6.86 13.82 -15.54
N VAL A 265 7.74 14.49 -14.80
CA VAL A 265 9.05 14.82 -15.34
C VAL A 265 9.89 13.55 -15.22
N PRO A 266 10.41 12.98 -16.33
CA PRO A 266 11.30 11.84 -16.25
C PRO A 266 12.57 12.27 -15.53
N GLN A 267 12.67 11.92 -14.25
CA GLN A 267 13.91 12.02 -13.49
C GLN A 267 14.35 10.60 -13.15
N SER A 268 15.64 10.35 -13.27
CA SER A 268 16.23 9.10 -12.82
C SER A 268 15.99 8.95 -11.31
N GLU A 269 15.34 7.86 -10.92
CA GLU A 269 15.17 7.52 -9.51
C GLU A 269 16.54 7.38 -8.84
N SER A 270 16.73 8.15 -7.77
CA SER A 270 17.96 8.04 -6.99
C SER A 270 17.94 6.75 -6.21
N GLN A 271 18.86 5.88 -6.58
CA GLN A 271 19.06 4.62 -5.87
C GLN A 271 19.40 4.86 -4.40
N ASP A 272 20.10 5.95 -4.10
CA ASP A 272 20.41 6.33 -2.73
C ASP A 272 19.13 6.58 -1.94
N ALA A 273 18.16 7.33 -2.50
CA ALA A 273 16.89 7.66 -1.85
C ALA A 273 16.04 6.43 -1.53
N LEU A 274 15.93 5.50 -2.49
CA LEU A 274 15.18 4.26 -2.31
C LEU A 274 15.82 3.36 -1.24
N GLY A 275 17.14 3.49 -1.02
CA GLY A 275 17.86 2.82 0.06
C GLY A 275 17.49 3.30 1.46
N TRP A 276 16.78 4.42 1.61
CA TRP A 276 16.33 4.92 2.92
C TRP A 276 15.15 4.14 3.50
N TRP A 277 14.62 3.18 2.75
CA TRP A 277 13.46 2.39 3.13
C TRP A 277 13.55 1.77 4.53
N LYS A 278 14.73 1.25 4.89
CA LYS A 278 15.04 0.64 6.20
C LYS A 278 15.93 1.49 7.12
N VAL A 279 16.23 2.74 6.75
CA VAL A 279 17.04 3.65 7.59
C VAL A 279 16.23 4.00 8.85
N ASP A 280 16.81 3.94 10.05
CA ASP A 280 16.13 4.17 11.34
C ASP A 280 14.95 3.22 11.69
N ARG A 281 14.56 2.33 10.77
CA ARG A 281 13.57 1.24 10.97
C ARG A 281 14.11 -0.02 10.29
N PRO A 282 14.79 -0.92 11.02
CA PRO A 282 15.55 -2.03 10.41
C PRO A 282 14.71 -2.94 9.51
N ASP A 283 13.39 -2.99 9.72
CA ASP A 283 12.45 -3.82 8.97
C ASP A 283 11.66 -3.05 7.90
N GLY A 284 11.93 -1.74 7.74
CA GLY A 284 11.22 -0.86 6.81
C GLY A 284 10.10 -0.06 7.48
N PRO A 285 9.27 0.67 6.72
CA PRO A 285 8.10 1.34 7.26
C PRO A 285 7.10 0.32 7.81
N GLY A 286 6.48 0.62 8.96
CA GLY A 286 5.54 -0.28 9.63
C GLY A 286 4.12 -0.26 9.03
N PRO A 287 3.17 -1.03 9.60
CA PRO A 287 1.78 -1.11 9.13
C PRO A 287 1.07 0.25 9.05
N GLU A 288 1.41 1.20 9.92
CA GLU A 288 0.93 2.58 9.94
C GLU A 288 1.29 3.39 8.69
N SER A 289 2.18 2.86 7.86
CA SER A 289 2.59 3.46 6.60
C SER A 289 1.90 2.82 5.39
N THR A 290 0.97 1.89 5.59
CA THR A 290 0.25 1.19 4.51
C THR A 290 -0.73 2.13 3.84
N ILE A 291 -0.65 2.20 2.51
CA ILE A 291 -1.51 3.04 1.66
C ILE A 291 -2.38 2.21 0.71
N GLY A 292 -2.05 0.93 0.49
CA GLY A 292 -2.84 0.04 -0.36
C GLY A 292 -2.44 -1.42 -0.21
N THR A 293 -3.22 -2.34 -0.78
CA THR A 293 -2.98 -3.79 -0.75
C THR A 293 -3.20 -4.41 -2.11
N ILE A 294 -2.29 -5.27 -2.56
CA ILE A 294 -2.49 -6.14 -3.73
C ILE A 294 -2.53 -7.59 -3.25
N VAL A 295 -3.58 -8.32 -3.64
CA VAL A 295 -3.74 -9.75 -3.37
C VAL A 295 -3.53 -10.50 -4.67
N VAL A 296 -2.47 -11.30 -4.72
CA VAL A 296 -2.19 -12.22 -5.84
C VAL A 296 -2.88 -13.54 -5.53
N GLU A 297 -3.85 -13.91 -6.36
CA GLU A 297 -4.65 -15.11 -6.20
C GLU A 297 -3.85 -16.38 -6.59
N PRO A 298 -4.18 -17.55 -5.99
CA PRO A 298 -3.59 -18.84 -6.36
C PRO A 298 -3.94 -19.36 -7.75
#